data_AF-A0A961LDA2-F1
#
_entry.id   AF-A0A961LDA2-F1
#
_cell.length_a   1.000
_cell.length_b   1.000
_cell.length_c   1.000
_cell.angle_alpha   90.00
_cell.angle_beta   90.00
_cell.angle_gamma   90.00
#
_symmetry.space_group_name_H-M   'P 1'
#
loop_
_entity.id
_entity.type
_entity.pdbx_description
1 polymer ?
#
loop_
_entity_poly.entity_id
_entity_poly.type
_entity_poly.pdbx_seq_one_letter_code
_entity_poly.pdbx_strand_id
1 'polypeptide(L)'
;MCSACGFPSAPGHWTEAGNPTAHDRLRARFRRAQVLQHVLPAYGLRVFDGGEIPGIQVATMTGSETIVRNLDEVWALAEKLSGGPVDPLDPRFIGEG
;
A
#
# COMPACT_ATOMS: atom_id res chain seq x y z
N MET A 1 -5.65 -10.31 20.46
CA MET A 1 -5.25 -9.38 19.38
C MET A 1 -5.39 -10.12 18.07
N CYS A 2 -6.12 -9.57 17.09
CA CYS A 2 -6.26 -10.23 15.79
C CYS A 2 -4.99 -9.96 14.96
N SER A 3 -4.26 -11.02 14.61
CA SER A 3 -3.01 -10.93 13.86
C SER A 3 -3.24 -10.23 12.53
N ALA A 4 -4.20 -10.68 11.72
CA ALA A 4 -4.44 -10.19 10.36
C ALA A 4 -4.87 -8.70 10.26
N CYS A 5 -5.66 -8.20 11.22
CA CYS A 5 -6.20 -6.83 11.17
C CYS A 5 -5.44 -5.82 12.05
N GLY A 6 -4.43 -6.26 12.80
CA GLY A 6 -3.59 -5.38 13.63
C GLY A 6 -4.35 -4.60 14.73
N PHE A 7 -5.39 -5.18 15.34
CA PHE A 7 -6.14 -4.52 16.42
C PHE A 7 -5.49 -4.73 17.80
N PRO A 8 -5.33 -3.66 18.62
CA PRO A 8 -5.72 -2.25 18.41
C PRO A 8 -4.79 -1.47 17.47
N SER A 9 -5.35 -0.53 16.71
CA SER A 9 -4.59 0.31 15.78
C SER A 9 -3.72 1.33 16.51
N ALA A 10 -2.50 1.58 16.01
CA ALA A 10 -1.72 2.76 16.40
C ALA A 10 -2.51 4.06 16.12
N PRO A 11 -2.24 5.18 16.82
CA PRO A 11 -2.84 6.48 16.52
C PRO A 11 -2.75 6.78 15.02
N GLY A 12 -3.90 7.07 14.41
CA GLY A 12 -4.19 6.70 13.03
C GLY A 12 -3.50 7.55 11.97
N HIS A 13 -2.83 6.87 11.04
CA HIS A 13 -2.50 7.43 9.72
C HIS A 13 -3.80 7.83 9.00
N TRP A 14 -3.79 8.94 8.26
CA TRP A 14 -5.01 9.53 7.68
C TRP A 14 -5.81 8.57 6.80
N THR A 15 -5.14 7.63 6.12
CA THR A 15 -5.81 6.59 5.31
C THR A 15 -6.57 5.53 6.11
N GLU A 16 -6.38 5.48 7.43
CA GLU A 16 -7.17 4.62 8.34
C GLU A 16 -8.40 5.34 8.90
N ALA A 17 -8.50 6.66 8.71
CA ALA A 17 -9.63 7.44 9.21
C ALA A 17 -10.96 6.90 8.63
N GLY A 18 -11.98 6.80 9.47
CA GLY A 18 -13.30 6.31 9.07
C GLY A 18 -13.48 4.79 9.09
N ASN A 19 -12.50 4.01 9.56
CA ASN A 19 -12.58 2.54 9.67
C ASN A 19 -12.69 2.07 11.14
N PRO A 20 -13.89 2.14 11.76
CA PRO A 20 -14.04 1.91 13.20
C PRO A 20 -13.79 0.45 13.60
N THR A 21 -14.14 -0.52 12.74
CA THR A 21 -13.98 -1.94 13.07
C THR A 21 -12.72 -2.55 12.49
N ALA A 22 -12.33 -3.71 13.03
CA ALA A 22 -11.24 -4.53 12.49
C ALA A 22 -11.46 -4.92 11.03
N HIS A 23 -12.71 -5.24 10.67
CA HIS A 23 -13.07 -5.62 9.31
C HIS A 23 -13.00 -4.42 8.35
N ASP A 24 -13.41 -3.23 8.79
CA ASP A 24 -13.33 -2.02 7.96
C ASP A 24 -11.87 -1.70 7.63
N ARG A 25 -10.97 -1.76 8.63
CA ARG A 25 -9.54 -1.54 8.42
C ARG A 25 -8.93 -2.55 7.47
N LEU A 26 -9.29 -3.83 7.61
CA LEU A 26 -8.84 -4.89 6.70
C LEU A 26 -9.30 -4.63 5.27
N ARG A 27 -10.58 -4.32 5.07
CA ARG A 27 -11.15 -3.97 3.75
C ARG A 27 -10.48 -2.74 3.15
N ALA A 28 -10.26 -1.70 3.96
CA ALA A 28 -9.59 -0.48 3.52
C ALA A 28 -8.13 -0.73 3.12
N ARG A 29 -7.42 -1.63 3.81
CA ARG A 29 -6.05 -2.02 3.46
C ARG A 29 -5.99 -2.78 2.14
N PHE A 30 -6.85 -3.78 1.95
CA PHE A 30 -6.99 -4.47 0.67
C PHE A 30 -7.36 -3.52 -0.48
N ARG A 31 -8.29 -2.59 -0.24
CA ARG A 31 -8.66 -1.59 -1.25
C ARG A 31 -7.48 -0.69 -1.62
N ARG A 32 -6.66 -0.28 -0.65
CA ARG A 32 -5.44 0.50 -0.93
C ARG A 32 -4.45 -0.30 -1.77
N ALA A 33 -4.19 -1.56 -1.44
CA ALA A 33 -3.32 -2.41 -2.26
C ALA A 33 -3.85 -2.51 -3.72
N GLN A 34 -5.16 -2.69 -3.90
CA GLN A 34 -5.78 -2.70 -5.24
C GLN A 34 -5.61 -1.38 -5.99
N VAL A 35 -5.76 -0.23 -5.33
CA VAL A 35 -5.53 1.07 -5.97
C VAL A 35 -4.06 1.20 -6.40
N LEU A 36 -3.13 0.84 -5.51
CA LEU A 36 -1.69 0.89 -5.79
C LEU A 36 -1.27 -0.02 -6.96
N GLN A 37 -1.99 -1.11 -7.23
CA GLN A 37 -1.75 -1.98 -8.38
C GLN A 37 -1.94 -1.27 -9.73
N HIS A 38 -2.61 -0.12 -9.78
CA HIS A 38 -2.75 0.66 -11.00
C HIS A 38 -1.56 1.62 -11.24
N VAL A 39 -0.71 1.83 -10.22
CA VAL A 39 0.37 2.82 -10.24
C VAL A 39 1.74 2.16 -10.22
N LEU A 40 2.01 1.34 -9.20
CA LEU A 40 3.35 0.80 -8.93
C LEU A 40 3.93 -0.12 -10.02
N PRO A 41 3.13 -0.85 -10.83
CA PRO A 41 3.69 -1.62 -11.94
C PRO A 41 4.43 -0.77 -12.99
N ALA A 42 4.03 0.48 -13.19
CA ALA A 42 4.73 1.40 -14.09
C ALA A 42 6.15 1.78 -13.60
N TYR A 43 6.47 1.47 -12.34
CA TYR A 43 7.77 1.66 -11.71
C TYR A 43 8.53 0.33 -11.50
N GLY A 44 8.07 -0.77 -12.12
CA GLY A 44 8.71 -2.09 -11.98
C GLY A 44 8.48 -2.72 -10.61
N LEU A 45 7.40 -2.35 -9.92
CA LEU A 45 7.05 -2.86 -8.60
C LEU A 45 5.70 -3.55 -8.65
N ARG A 46 5.58 -4.68 -7.95
CA ARG A 46 4.31 -5.36 -7.68
C ARG A 46 3.86 -5.01 -6.27
N VAL A 47 2.55 -4.89 -6.09
CA VAL A 47 1.97 -4.59 -4.79
C VAL A 47 0.75 -5.44 -4.53
N PHE A 48 0.65 -5.98 -3.33
CA PHE A 48 -0.47 -6.80 -2.90
C PHE A 48 -0.61 -6.77 -1.37
N ASP A 49 -1.70 -7.32 -0.89
CA ASP A 49 -1.90 -7.59 0.53
C ASP A 49 -2.41 -9.02 0.67
N GLY A 50 -1.54 -9.90 1.18
CA GLY A 50 -1.81 -11.33 1.31
C GLY A 50 -2.76 -11.68 2.48
N GLY A 51 -3.07 -10.74 3.37
CA GLY A 51 -3.96 -10.94 4.51
C GLY A 51 -3.40 -11.79 5.66
N GLU A 52 -2.38 -12.62 5.42
CA GLU A 52 -1.71 -13.44 6.44
C GLU A 52 -0.83 -12.60 7.38
N ILE A 53 -0.06 -11.67 6.80
CA ILE A 53 0.80 -10.74 7.54
C ILE A 53 0.26 -9.32 7.36
N PRO A 54 0.00 -8.57 8.43
CA PRO A 54 -0.47 -7.19 8.34
C PRO A 54 0.49 -6.30 7.58
N GLY A 55 -0.04 -5.59 6.59
CA GLY A 55 0.69 -4.60 5.82
C GLY A 55 0.44 -4.77 4.33
N ILE A 56 1.09 -3.93 3.56
CA ILE A 56 1.10 -3.98 2.10
C ILE A 56 2.45 -4.55 1.70
N GLN A 57 2.44 -5.64 0.93
CA GLN A 57 3.64 -6.21 0.34
C GLN A 57 4.01 -5.43 -0.92
N VAL A 58 5.24 -4.92 -0.98
CA VAL A 58 5.84 -4.31 -2.17
C VAL A 58 6.98 -5.20 -2.62
N ALA A 59 6.91 -5.69 -3.86
CA ALA A 59 7.88 -6.62 -4.42
C ALA A 59 8.52 -6.08 -5.71
N THR A 60 9.81 -6.34 -5.90
CA THR A 60 10.52 -6.07 -7.15
C THR A 60 10.26 -7.17 -8.17
N MET A 61 10.58 -6.90 -9.44
CA MET A 61 10.54 -7.93 -10.50
C MET A 61 11.56 -9.06 -10.29
N THR A 62 12.58 -8.84 -9.47
CA THR A 62 13.60 -9.84 -9.11
C THR A 62 13.21 -10.69 -7.89
N GLY A 63 12.02 -10.48 -7.32
CA GLY A 63 11.48 -11.29 -6.22
C GLY A 63 11.85 -10.82 -4.82
N SER A 64 12.53 -9.68 -4.66
CA SER A 64 12.70 -9.07 -3.33
C SER A 64 11.37 -8.47 -2.89
N GLU A 65 10.99 -8.69 -1.62
CA GLU A 65 9.70 -8.25 -1.08
C GLU A 65 9.91 -7.56 0.28
N THR A 66 9.14 -6.50 0.52
CA THR A 66 9.12 -5.78 1.79
C THR A 66 7.68 -5.50 2.20
N ILE A 67 7.37 -5.72 3.47
CA ILE A 67 6.06 -5.42 4.05
C ILE A 67 6.11 -4.02 4.65
N VAL A 68 5.24 -3.14 4.19
CA VAL A 68 5.10 -1.77 4.68
C VAL A 68 3.76 -1.57 5.40
N ARG A 69 3.73 -0.66 6.36
CA ARG A 69 2.60 -0.51 7.30
C ARG A 69 1.55 0.47 6.85
N ASN A 70 1.91 1.46 6.03
CA ASN A 70 1.03 2.55 5.62
C ASN A 70 1.43 3.08 4.24
N LEU A 71 0.68 4.08 3.77
CA LEU A 71 0.86 4.64 2.43
C LEU A 71 2.15 5.47 2.30
N ASP A 72 2.56 6.18 3.37
CA ASP A 72 3.81 6.94 3.37
C ASP A 72 5.04 6.03 3.14
N GLU A 73 5.07 4.88 3.83
CA GLU A 73 6.13 3.88 3.67
C GLU A 73 6.13 3.24 2.26
N VAL A 74 4.96 3.09 1.63
CA VAL A 74 4.87 2.62 0.23
C VAL A 74 5.62 3.57 -0.69
N TRP A 75 5.37 4.87 -0.59
CA TRP A 75 5.98 5.85 -1.49
C TRP A 75 7.48 5.97 -1.28
N ALA A 76 7.92 6.09 -0.03
CA ALA A 76 9.34 6.15 0.30
C ALA A 76 10.10 4.91 -0.21
N LEU A 77 9.50 3.72 -0.08
CA LEU A 77 10.09 2.48 -0.60
C LEU A 77 10.08 2.45 -2.15
N ALA A 78 8.99 2.88 -2.78
CA ALA A 78 8.87 2.89 -4.22
C ALA A 78 9.90 3.81 -4.89
N GLU A 79 10.13 5.01 -4.34
CA GLU A 79 11.16 5.95 -4.81
C GLU A 79 12.56 5.35 -4.64
N LYS A 80 12.84 4.77 -3.48
CA LYS A 80 14.12 4.11 -3.19
C LYS A 80 14.40 2.97 -4.17
N LEU A 81 13.41 2.13 -4.49
CA LEU A 81 13.59 0.95 -5.35
C LEU A 81 13.59 1.30 -6.83
N SER A 82 12.83 2.31 -7.26
CA SER A 82 12.78 2.76 -8.65
C SER A 82 13.94 3.71 -9.03
N GLY A 83 14.65 4.27 -8.03
CA GLY A 83 15.79 5.15 -8.25
C GLY A 83 15.41 6.57 -8.67
N GLY A 84 14.16 6.97 -8.47
CA GLY A 84 13.63 8.29 -8.85
C GLY A 84 12.31 8.62 -8.16
N PRO A 85 11.81 9.85 -8.36
CA PRO A 85 10.54 10.28 -7.77
C PRO A 85 9.37 9.47 -8.33
N VAL A 86 8.39 9.21 -7.48
CA VAL A 86 7.12 8.56 -7.85
C VAL A 86 6.03 9.61 -7.83
N ASP A 87 5.42 9.87 -8.99
CA ASP A 87 4.26 10.74 -9.12
C ASP A 87 2.98 9.90 -9.23
N PRO A 88 2.22 9.74 -8.13
CA PRO A 88 0.96 9.01 -8.15
C PRO A 88 -0.18 9.76 -8.86
N LEU A 89 -0.01 11.05 -9.16
CA LEU A 89 -0.99 11.89 -9.85
C LEU A 89 -0.62 12.15 -11.31
N ASP A 90 0.37 11.43 -11.83
CA ASP A 90 0.73 11.48 -13.24
C ASP A 90 -0.51 11.22 -14.11
N PRO A 91 -0.78 12.04 -15.15
CA PRO A 91 -1.94 11.90 -16.04
C PRO A 91 -2.14 10.49 -16.58
N ARG A 92 -1.08 9.68 -16.70
CA ARG A 92 -1.18 8.27 -17.12
C ARG A 92 -2.03 7.39 -16.19
N PHE A 93 -2.24 7.80 -14.93
CA PHE A 93 -3.00 7.04 -13.93
C PHE A 93 -4.40 7.60 -13.67
N ILE A 94 -4.60 8.91 -13.84
CA ILE A 94 -5.85 9.60 -13.49
C ILE A 94 -6.68 10.02 -14.71
N GLY A 95 -6.14 9.86 -15.93
CA GLY A 95 -6.77 10.29 -17.18
C GLY A 95 -6.50 11.75 -17.51
N GLU A 96 -6.88 12.17 -18.73
CA GLU A 96 -7.00 13.60 -19.05
C GLU A 96 -8.27 14.13 -18.38
N GLY A 97 -8.14 15.17 -17.55
CA GLY A 97 -9.23 15.77 -16.79
C GLY A 97 -10.22 16.56 -17.65
#